data_AF-A0A5E7CSI5-F1
#
_entry.id   AF-A0A5E7CSI5-F1
#
_cell.length_a   1.000
_cell.length_b   1.000
_cell.length_c   1.000
_cell.angle_alpha   90.00
_cell.angle_beta   90.00
_cell.angle_gamma   90.00
#
_symmetry.space_group_name_H-M   'P 1'
#
loop_
_entity.id
_entity.type
_entity.pdbx_description
1 polymer ?
#
loop_
_entity_poly.entity_id
_entity_poly.type
_entity_poly.pdbx_seq_one_letter_code
_entity_poly.pdbx_strand_id
1 'polypeptide(L)' 'MQQELPAAESALPQAEPYYQPCGDEVAIFEQCHARQLAIMLKGPTGCGKTRFVEHMA' A
#
# COMPACT_ATOMS: atom_id res chain seq x y z
N MET A 1 -8.78 -30.27 30.56
CA MET A 1 -7.86 -29.12 30.71
C MET A 1 -7.81 -28.40 29.38
N GLN A 2 -8.02 -27.08 29.40
CA GLN A 2 -8.50 -26.26 28.27
C GLN A 2 -7.67 -26.33 26.97
N GLN A 3 -8.39 -26.04 25.88
CA GLN A 3 -7.90 -25.73 24.53
C GLN A 3 -7.01 -24.47 24.55
N GLU A 4 -6.00 -24.45 23.69
CA GLU A 4 -5.31 -23.22 23.29
C GLU A 4 -5.51 -23.06 21.78
N LEU A 5 -6.44 -22.19 21.42
CA LEU A 5 -6.64 -21.72 20.05
C LEU A 5 -5.43 -20.84 19.66
N PRO A 6 -4.94 -20.86 18.41
CA PRO A 6 -4.03 -19.81 17.98
C PRO A 6 -4.78 -18.49 18.08
N ALA A 7 -4.27 -17.58 18.90
CA ALA A 7 -4.72 -16.21 18.90
C ALA A 7 -4.56 -15.70 17.47
N ALA A 8 -5.68 -15.58 16.76
CA ALA A 8 -5.76 -14.72 15.60
C ALA A 8 -5.39 -13.33 16.12
N GLU A 9 -4.12 -12.97 15.92
CA GLU A 9 -3.60 -11.65 16.22
C GLU A 9 -4.54 -10.67 15.54
N SER A 10 -5.30 -9.94 16.36
CA SER A 10 -6.38 -9.10 15.88
C SER A 10 -5.76 -8.06 14.96
N ALA A 11 -5.90 -8.26 13.65
CA ALA A 11 -5.60 -7.25 12.65
C ALA A 11 -6.61 -6.12 12.85
N LEU A 12 -6.35 -5.27 13.85
CA LEU A 12 -6.88 -3.93 13.88
C LEU A 12 -6.52 -3.35 12.50
N PRO A 13 -7.46 -2.77 11.75
CA PRO A 13 -7.14 -2.20 10.44
C PRO A 13 -6.04 -1.18 10.67
N GLN A 14 -4.83 -1.52 10.27
CA GLN A 14 -3.70 -0.62 10.33
C GLN A 14 -4.08 0.51 9.38
N ALA A 15 -4.33 1.69 9.95
CA ALA A 15 -4.76 2.84 9.17
C ALA A 15 -3.80 3.01 8.00
N GLU A 16 -4.38 3.22 6.81
CA GLU A 16 -3.60 3.41 5.58
C GLU A 16 -2.51 4.47 5.82
N PRO A 17 -1.26 4.21 5.39
CA PRO A 17 -0.19 5.15 5.62
C PRO A 17 -0.52 6.44 4.88
N TYR A 18 -0.45 7.57 5.60
CA TYR A 18 -0.72 8.89 5.02
C TYR A 18 0.12 9.12 3.76
N TYR A 19 -0.54 9.43 2.65
CA TYR A 19 0.05 9.82 1.38
C TYR A 19 -0.77 10.98 0.80
N GLN A 20 -0.10 11.99 0.24
CA GLN A 20 -0.74 13.12 -0.41
C GLN A 20 -0.53 13.00 -1.93
N PRO A 21 -1.59 12.72 -2.71
CA PRO A 21 -1.50 12.72 -4.16
C PRO A 21 -1.09 14.10 -4.69
N CYS A 22 -0.18 14.09 -5.66
CA CYS A 22 0.30 15.25 -6.40
C CYS A 22 -0.26 15.31 -7.84
N GLY A 23 -0.86 14.22 -8.33
CA GLY A 23 -1.49 14.10 -9.64
C GLY A 23 -2.34 12.83 -9.74
N ASP A 24 -2.35 12.21 -10.91
CA ASP A 24 -3.21 11.04 -11.22
C ASP A 24 -2.59 9.69 -10.83
N GLU A 25 -1.49 9.67 -10.06
CA GLU A 25 -0.71 8.46 -9.78
C GLU A 25 -1.52 7.33 -9.13
N VAL A 26 -2.48 7.64 -8.25
CA VAL A 26 -3.35 6.64 -7.61
C VAL A 26 -4.20 5.93 -8.66
N ALA A 27 -4.91 6.68 -9.48
CA ALA A 27 -5.76 6.13 -10.54
C ALA A 27 -4.94 5.36 -11.58
N ILE A 28 -3.77 5.88 -11.99
CA ILE A 28 -2.88 5.18 -12.93
C ILE A 28 -2.40 3.84 -12.34
N PHE A 29 -2.02 3.84 -11.05
CA PHE A 29 -1.56 2.64 -10.37
C PHE A 29 -2.65 1.58 -10.28
N GLU A 30 -3.88 1.95 -9.90
CA GLU A 30 -5.04 1.04 -9.87
C GLU A 30 -5.31 0.40 -11.25
N GLN A 31 -5.28 1.21 -12.31
CA GLN A 31 -5.51 0.71 -13.68
C GLN A 31 -4.39 -0.23 -14.15
N CYS A 32 -3.14 0.09 -13.83
CA CYS A 32 -2.00 -0.78 -14.11
C CYS A 32 -2.07 -2.09 -13.31
N HIS A 33 -2.44 -2.02 -12.03
CA HIS A 33 -2.63 -3.20 -11.18
C HIS A 33 -3.73 -4.11 -11.72
N ALA A 34 -4.89 -3.56 -12.09
CA ALA A 34 -5.98 -4.32 -12.70
C ALA A 34 -5.58 -5.05 -13.99
N ARG A 35 -4.60 -4.51 -14.72
CA ARG A 35 -4.06 -5.07 -15.98
C ARG A 35 -2.77 -5.86 -15.79
N GLN A 36 -2.30 -6.04 -14.56
CA GLN A 36 -1.03 -6.72 -14.22
C GLN A 36 0.18 -6.12 -14.98
N LEU A 37 0.19 -4.80 -15.13
CA LEU A 37 1.28 -4.07 -15.77
C LEU A 37 2.32 -3.63 -14.73
N ALA A 38 3.60 -3.80 -15.06
CA ALA A 38 4.69 -3.29 -14.24
C ALA A 38 4.72 -1.75 -14.23
N ILE A 39 4.98 -1.16 -13.07
CA ILE A 39 5.09 0.30 -12.88
C ILE A 39 6.52 0.64 -12.46
N MET A 40 7.11 1.65 -13.11
CA MET A 40 8.40 2.23 -12.71
C MET A 40 8.17 3.57 -12.03
N LEU A 41 8.52 3.66 -10.74
CA LEU A 41 8.47 4.91 -9.98
C LEU A 41 9.79 5.67 -10.11
N LYS A 42 9.74 6.85 -10.75
CA LYS A 42 10.91 7.72 -10.95
C LYS A 42 10.82 9.00 -10.13
N GLY A 43 11.96 9.48 -9.63
CA GLY A 43 12.06 10.74 -8.88
C GLY A 43 13.26 10.77 -7.95
N PRO A 44 13.66 11.95 -7.42
CA PRO A 44 14.79 12.09 -6.50
C PRO A 44 14.55 11.34 -5.19
N THR A 45 15.59 11.18 -4.37
CA THR A 45 15.42 10.59 -3.02
C THR A 45 14.49 11.47 -2.17
N GLY A 46 13.73 10.85 -1.25
CA GLY A 46 12.82 11.58 -0.36
C GLY A 46 11.51 12.09 -0.96
N CYS A 47 11.24 11.90 -2.26
CA CYS A 47 10.00 12.39 -2.90
C CYS A 47 8.75 11.51 -2.66
N GLY A 48 8.77 10.60 -1.68
CA GLY A 48 7.59 9.82 -1.31
C GLY A 48 7.30 8.55 -2.13
N LYS A 49 8.20 8.06 -3.01
CA LYS A 49 7.97 6.83 -3.80
C LYS A 49 7.64 5.60 -2.95
N THR A 50 8.40 5.36 -1.87
CA THR A 50 8.15 4.22 -0.97
C THR A 50 6.81 4.37 -0.27
N ARG A 51 6.53 5.58 0.24
CA ARG A 51 5.25 5.93 0.88
C ARG A 51 4.06 5.72 -0.06
N PHE A 52 4.22 6.06 -1.34
CA PHE A 52 3.21 5.81 -2.36
C PHE A 52 2.93 4.32 -2.52
N VAL A 53 3.96 3.47 -2.64
CA VAL A 53 3.78 2.01 -2.74
C VAL A 53 3.10 1.45 -1.49
N GLU A 54 3.49 1.91 -0.31
CA GLU A 54 2.85 1.52 0.96
C GLU A 54 1.39 1.95 1.04
N HIS A 55 1.03 3.10 0.44
CA HIS A 55 -0.35 3.59 0.39
C HIS A 55 -1.22 2.80 -0.61
N MET A 56 -0.63 2.28 -1.68
CA MET A 56 -1.35 1.47 -2.68
C MET A 56 -1.42 -0.03 -2.35
N ALA A 57 -0.75 -0.48 -1.28
CA ALA A 57 -0.63 -1.89 -0.86
C ALA A 57 -1.74 -2.31 0.11
#